data_AF-A0A2D9F781-F1
#
_entry.id   AF-A0A2D9F781-F1
#
_cell.length_a   1.000
_cell.length_b   1.000
_cell.length_c   1.000
_cell.angle_alpha   90.00
_cell.angle_beta   90.00
_cell.angle_gamma   90.00
#
_symmetry.space_group_name_H-M   'P 1'
#
loop_
_entity.id
_entity.type
_entity.pdbx_description
1 polymer ?
#
loop_
_entity_poly.entity_id
_entity_poly.type
_entity_poly.pdbx_seq_one_letter_code
_entity_poly.pdbx_strand_id
1 'polypeptide(L)' 'LKECRSVKAKRLFFVFADQHDHAWRQYLDPDDYDLGSGPRALVDGGRLHPRYDITVPPELIDGKESDESDDGP' A
#
# COMPACT_ATOMS: atom_id res chain seq x y z
N LEU A 1 2.37 9.98 9.68
CA LEU A 1 1.19 10.05 8.79
C LEU A 1 0.36 11.32 8.96
N LYS A 2 0.25 11.88 10.18
CA LYS A 2 -0.49 13.13 10.49
C LYS A 2 -0.08 14.33 9.63
N GLU A 3 1.23 14.54 9.46
CA GLU A 3 1.76 15.67 8.66
C GLU A 3 1.65 15.47 7.14
N CYS A 4 1.37 14.25 6.67
CA CYS A 4 1.28 13.99 5.25
C CYS A 4 -0.05 14.52 4.72
N ARG A 5 -0.02 15.47 3.78
CA ARG A 5 -1.25 16.07 3.22
C ARG A 5 -1.77 15.33 1.98
N SER A 6 -0.94 14.47 1.39
CA SER A 6 -1.31 13.71 0.19
C SER A 6 -2.02 12.42 0.55
N VAL A 7 -3.32 12.36 0.25
CA VAL A 7 -4.13 11.15 0.41
C VAL A 7 -3.57 9.98 -0.41
N LYS A 8 -3.09 10.24 -1.64
CA LYS A 8 -2.50 9.20 -2.49
C LYS A 8 -1.27 8.55 -1.84
N ALA A 9 -0.38 9.36 -1.25
CA ALA A 9 0.83 8.87 -0.61
C ALA A 9 0.51 8.03 0.64
N LYS A 10 -0.45 8.45 1.47
CA LYS A 10 -0.88 7.66 2.63
C LYS A 10 -1.44 6.30 2.21
N ARG A 11 -2.36 6.28 1.24
CA ARG A 11 -2.95 5.02 0.75
C ARG A 11 -1.89 4.08 0.19
N LEU A 12 -0.95 4.61 -0.62
CA LEU A 12 0.17 3.82 -1.14
C LEU A 12 1.06 3.26 -0.01
N PHE A 13 1.37 4.07 1.00
CA PHE A 13 2.14 3.61 2.16
C PHE A 13 1.47 2.42 2.85
N PHE A 14 0.14 2.44 2.99
CA PHE A 14 -0.58 1.32 3.58
C PHE A 14 -0.68 0.09 2.67
N VAL A 15 -0.72 0.26 1.35
CA VAL A 15 -0.60 -0.86 0.40
C VAL A 15 0.72 -1.61 0.64
N PHE A 16 1.84 -0.88 0.73
CA PHE A 16 3.14 -1.49 1.04
C PHE A 16 3.20 -2.10 2.45
N ALA A 17 2.59 -1.44 3.44
CA ALA A 17 2.57 -1.94 4.80
C ALA A 17 1.89 -3.30 4.92
N ASP A 18 0.80 -3.49 4.18
CA ASP A 18 0.06 -4.75 4.14
C ASP A 18 0.78 -5.80 3.27
N GLN A 19 1.47 -5.39 2.21
CA GLN A 19 2.23 -6.30 1.34
C GLN A 19 3.40 -6.98 2.08
N HIS A 20 4.07 -6.26 2.98
CA HIS A 20 5.24 -6.76 3.71
C HIS A 20 4.93 -7.25 5.14
N ASP A 21 3.64 -7.36 5.50
CA ASP A 21 3.17 -7.75 6.85
C ASP A 21 3.97 -7.06 7.97
N HIS A 22 4.12 -5.74 7.85
CA HIS A 22 4.94 -5.00 8.79
C HIS A 22 4.32 -5.03 10.20
N ALA A 23 5.04 -5.58 11.18
CA ALA A 23 4.55 -5.72 12.55
C ALA A 23 4.07 -4.41 13.19
N TRP A 24 4.60 -3.25 12.79
CA TRP A 24 4.17 -1.95 13.32
C TRP A 24 2.77 -1.52 12.82
N ARG A 25 2.25 -2.14 11.75
CA ARG A 25 0.96 -1.81 11.12
C ARG A 25 -0.23 -1.94 12.06
N GLN A 26 -0.18 -2.93 12.96
CA GLN A 26 -1.22 -3.18 13.96
C GLN A 26 -1.28 -2.14 15.08
N TYR A 27 -0.19 -1.38 15.28
CA TYR A 27 -0.09 -0.36 16.31
C TYR A 27 -0.49 1.03 15.81
N LEU A 28 -0.87 1.16 14.54
CA LEU A 28 -1.42 2.40 14.00
C LEU A 28 -2.90 2.51 14.34
N ASP A 29 -3.25 3.59 15.03
CA ASP A 29 -4.63 3.93 15.35
C ASP A 29 -5.34 4.47 14.09
N PRO A 30 -6.48 3.89 13.66
CA PRO A 30 -7.30 4.40 12.57
C PRO A 30 -7.70 5.87 12.71
N ASP A 31 -7.87 6.37 13.93
CA ASP A 31 -8.26 7.76 14.19
C ASP A 31 -7.10 8.75 13.94
N ASP A 32 -5.86 8.25 13.86
CA ASP A 32 -4.65 9.04 13.65
C ASP A 32 -4.33 9.31 12.17
N TYR A 33 -5.08 8.72 11.23
CA TYR A 33 -4.84 8.91 9.81
C TYR A 33 -6.13 8.99 8.97
N ASP A 34 -6.25 10.07 8.20
CA ASP A 34 -7.32 10.19 7.18
C ASP A 34 -6.83 9.69 5.81
N LEU A 35 -7.50 8.64 5.30
CA LEU A 35 -7.31 8.09 3.94
C LEU A 35 -8.26 8.71 2.92
N GLY A 36 -9.11 9.66 3.31
CA GLY A 36 -10.10 10.29 2.46
C GLY A 36 -11.12 9.31 1.87
N SER A 37 -12.04 9.83 1.07
CA SER A 37 -13.13 9.07 0.46
C SER A 37 -12.96 8.88 -1.05
N GLY A 38 -13.52 7.78 -1.56
CA GLY A 38 -13.64 7.47 -2.98
C GLY A 38 -12.37 6.93 -3.64
N PRO A 39 -12.48 6.47 -4.89
CA PRO A 39 -11.37 5.86 -5.63
C PRO A 39 -10.34 6.91 -6.10
N ARG A 40 -9.06 6.53 -6.09
CA ARG A 40 -7.93 7.36 -6.52
C ARG A 40 -7.01 6.58 -7.43
N ALA A 41 -6.54 7.16 -8.53
CA ALA A 41 -5.52 6.53 -9.37
C ALA A 41 -4.12 7.05 -9.05
N LEU A 42 -3.17 6.13 -8.80
CA LEU A 42 -1.73 6.42 -8.77
C LEU A 42 -1.15 6.36 -10.19
N VAL A 43 -1.54 5.34 -10.95
CA VAL A 43 -1.12 5.09 -12.33
C VAL A 43 -2.33 4.82 -13.23
N ASP A 44 -2.23 5.19 -14.50
CA ASP A 44 -3.20 4.81 -15.53
C ASP A 44 -2.98 3.36 -15.93
N GLY A 45 -4.07 2.59 -16.09
CA GLY A 45 -4.00 1.17 -16.46
C GLY A 45 -3.60 0.20 -15.33
N GLY A 46 -3.45 0.70 -14.10
CA GLY A 46 -3.26 -0.16 -12.92
C GLY A 46 -4.55 -0.86 -12.48
N ARG A 47 -4.48 -1.58 -11.36
CA ARG A 47 -5.60 -2.29 -10.75
C ARG A 47 -6.01 -1.64 -9.44
N LEU A 48 -7.31 -1.61 -9.15
CA LEU A 48 -7.87 -0.99 -7.94
C LEU A 48 -7.61 -1.89 -6.72
N HIS A 49 -6.90 -1.35 -5.72
CA HIS A 49 -6.67 -2.02 -4.45
C HIS A 49 -7.94 -1.93 -3.57
N PRO A 50 -8.62 -3.04 -3.26
CA PRO A 50 -9.98 -3.02 -2.69
C PRO A 50 -10.03 -2.49 -1.25
N ARG A 51 -8.94 -2.59 -0.48
CA ARG A 51 -8.88 -2.09 0.91
C ARG A 51 -8.68 -0.58 1.03
N TYR A 52 -8.04 0.03 0.03
CA TYR A 52 -7.57 1.41 0.09
C TYR A 52 -8.12 2.29 -1.04
N ASP A 53 -9.00 1.72 -1.87
CA ASP A 53 -9.61 2.38 -3.04
C ASP A 53 -8.59 3.16 -3.87
N ILE A 54 -7.40 2.57 -4.11
CA ILE A 54 -6.33 3.19 -4.88
C ILE A 54 -5.92 2.30 -6.05
N THR A 55 -5.92 2.84 -7.26
CA THR A 55 -5.37 2.17 -8.45
C THR A 55 -3.87 2.21 -8.37
N VAL A 56 -3.26 1.04 -8.21
CA VAL A 56 -1.82 0.82 -8.13
C VAL A 56 -1.38 -0.11 -9.26
N PRO A 57 -0.09 -0.16 -9.60
CA PRO A 57 0.44 -1.20 -10.48
C PRO A 57 0.01 -2.61 -10.01
N PRO A 58 -0.34 -3.54 -10.92
CA PRO A 58 -0.84 -4.87 -10.55
C PRO A 58 0.07 -5.65 -9.60
N GLU A 59 1.38 -5.42 -9.69
CA GLU A 59 2.43 -6.06 -8.89
C GLU A 59 2.24 -5.80 -7.38
N LEU A 60 1.64 -4.67 -7.01
CA LEU A 60 1.33 -4.29 -5.63
C LEU A 60 0.06 -4.94 -5.07
N ILE A 61 -0.78 -5.55 -5.91
CA ILE A 61 -2.02 -6.22 -5.49
C ILE A 61 -1.83 -7.73 -5.42
N ASP A 62 -1.11 -8.29 -6.39
CA ASP A 62 -1.00 -9.74 -6.56
C ASP A 62 0.14 -10.38 -5.74
N GLY A 63 0.89 -9.58 -4.97
CA GLY A 63 1.68 -10.01 -3.80
C GLY A 63 2.27 -11.42 -3.86
N LYS A 64 3.05 -11.72 -4.91
CA LYS A 64 3.93 -12.89 -4.99
C LYS A 64 4.88 -12.76 -6.17
N GLU A 65 6.05 -12.17 -5.94
CA GLU A 65 7.29 -12.62 -6.58
C GLU A 65 8.38 -12.68 -5.50
N SER A 66 9.02 -13.85 -5.49
CA SER A 66 10.11 -14.31 -4.66
C SER A 66 11.36 -13.43 -4.76
N ASP A 67 11.88 -12.96 -3.63
CA ASP A 67 13.33 -12.86 -3.45
C ASP A 67 13.82 -14.20 -2.89
N GLU A 68 13.80 -15.22 -3.75
CA GLU A 68 14.63 -16.41 -3.62
C GLU A 68 15.63 -16.34 -4.77
N SER A 69 16.81 -15.76 -4.51
CA SER A 69 18.08 -15.97 -5.24
C SER A 69 19.22 -15.17 -4.57
N ASP A 70 19.98 -15.81 -3.69
CA ASP A 70 21.45 -15.91 -3.81
C ASP A 70 21.96 -16.93 -2.76
N ASP A 71 21.75 -18.22 -3.06
CA ASP A 71 22.53 -19.32 -2.48
C ASP A 71 23.50 -19.74 -3.59
N GLY A 72 24.70 -19.17 -3.58
CA GLY A 72 25.79 -19.46 -4.50
C GLY A 72 27.07 -19.79 -3.72
N PRO A 73 27.83 -20.83 -4.11
CA PRO A 73 28.87 -21.45 -3.28
C PRO A 73 30.15 -20.62 -3.12
#